data_AF-A0A6A6RTY5-F1
#
_entry.id   AF-A0A6A6RTY5-F1
#
_cell.length_a   1.000
_cell.length_b   1.000
_cell.length_c   1.000
_cell.angle_alpha   90.00
_cell.angle_beta   90.00
_cell.angle_gamma   90.00
#
_symmetry.space_group_name_H-M   'P 1'
#
loop_
_entity.id
_entity.type
_entity.pdbx_description
1 polymer ?
#
loop_
_entity_poly.entity_id
_entity_poly.type
_entity_poly.pdbx_seq_one_letter_code
_entity_poly.pdbx_strand_id
1 'polypeptide(L)'
;MISHIFTTLSILLPTLLAYPVGETQTASEYCTPQTYTISSFTFTTGVDASLPTVDFEFNPGFISPALVTDPAINGASCSGKGATLDTFPNENECDTGRENLIWDLTQRVDKAEFHIVHQWKCDGRSYMSSTSHKIDPLDCNTAEDGSLSCSSPTNTFVPQNVRQICSAPTCP
;
A
#
# COMPACT_ATOMS: atom_id res chain seq x y z
N MET A 1 59.11 43.96 24.66
CA MET A 1 57.84 43.50 24.05
C MET A 1 57.69 42.02 24.37
N ILE A 2 56.60 41.65 25.02
CA ILE A 2 56.40 40.38 25.72
C ILE A 2 55.95 39.31 24.72
N SER A 3 56.66 38.18 24.70
CA SER A 3 56.37 37.03 23.83
C SER A 3 55.46 36.05 24.58
N HIS A 4 54.26 35.79 24.05
CA HIS A 4 53.31 34.83 24.63
C HIS A 4 53.54 33.44 24.03
N ILE A 5 53.86 32.48 24.90
CA ILE A 5 53.95 31.05 24.59
C ILE A 5 52.55 30.45 24.75
N PHE A 6 51.95 29.97 23.67
CA PHE A 6 50.70 29.20 23.70
C PHE A 6 51.02 27.71 23.78
N THR A 7 50.62 27.08 24.90
CA THR A 7 50.72 25.63 25.12
C THR A 7 49.43 24.97 24.64
N THR A 8 49.51 24.15 23.59
CA THR A 8 48.39 23.35 23.09
C THR A 8 48.31 22.01 23.83
N LEU A 9 47.18 21.76 24.50
CA LEU A 9 46.89 20.51 25.21
C LEU A 9 46.03 19.62 24.30
N SER A 10 46.63 18.57 23.72
CA SER A 10 45.92 17.57 22.92
C SER A 10 45.29 16.50 23.82
N ILE A 11 43.96 16.47 23.85
CA ILE A 11 43.17 15.45 24.56
C ILE A 11 42.85 14.33 23.56
N LEU A 12 43.43 13.14 23.76
CA LEU A 12 43.03 11.92 23.05
C LEU A 12 41.75 11.35 23.69
N LEU A 13 40.65 11.30 22.94
CA LEU A 13 39.44 10.54 23.30
C LEU A 13 39.51 9.14 22.69
N PRO A 14 39.24 8.07 23.46
CA PRO A 14 39.14 6.71 22.92
C PRO A 14 37.80 6.56 22.19
N THR A 15 37.85 6.29 20.88
CA THR A 15 36.69 5.88 20.11
C THR A 15 36.35 4.43 20.47
N LEU A 16 35.41 4.25 21.40
CA LEU A 16 34.76 2.97 21.64
C LEU A 16 33.91 2.63 20.40
N LEU A 17 34.36 1.64 19.62
CA LEU A 17 33.59 1.00 18.56
C LEU A 17 32.48 0.17 19.21
N ALA A 18 31.31 0.77 19.39
CA ALA A 18 30.09 0.03 19.68
C ALA A 18 29.65 -0.70 18.40
N TYR A 19 29.80 -2.03 18.39
CA TYR A 19 29.17 -2.88 17.39
C TYR A 19 27.65 -2.84 17.61
N PRO A 20 26.83 -2.59 16.58
CA PRO A 20 25.38 -2.69 16.72
C PRO A 20 25.06 -4.16 17.02
N VAL A 21 24.45 -4.39 18.18
CA VAL A 21 23.82 -5.66 18.53
C VAL A 21 22.77 -5.95 17.46
N GLY A 22 22.81 -7.13 16.86
CA GLY A 22 21.86 -7.55 15.84
C GLY A 22 20.43 -7.35 16.35
N GLU A 23 19.68 -6.52 15.64
CA GLU A 23 18.28 -6.24 15.90
C GLU A 23 17.53 -7.57 15.77
N THR A 24 16.96 -8.05 16.87
CA THR A 24 16.11 -9.24 16.83
C THR A 24 14.89 -8.90 15.97
N GLN A 25 14.83 -9.49 14.77
CA GLN A 25 13.70 -9.40 13.85
C GLN A 25 12.41 -9.67 14.64
N THR A 26 11.62 -8.62 14.90
CA THR A 26 10.41 -8.74 15.71
C THR A 26 9.35 -9.47 14.91
N ALA A 27 8.49 -10.26 15.57
CA ALA A 27 7.39 -10.99 14.92
C ALA A 27 6.51 -10.10 14.02
N SER A 28 6.49 -8.78 14.26
CA SER A 28 5.86 -7.80 13.37
C SER A 28 6.40 -7.84 11.95
N GLU A 29 7.71 -7.99 11.73
CA GLU A 29 8.33 -7.87 10.41
C GLU A 29 7.85 -8.96 9.43
N TYR A 30 7.61 -10.18 9.95
CA TYR A 30 7.06 -11.27 9.16
C TYR A 30 5.54 -11.17 8.95
N CYS A 31 4.85 -10.50 9.89
CA CYS A 31 3.41 -10.31 9.85
C CYS A 31 2.97 -9.08 9.06
N THR A 32 3.88 -8.25 8.59
CA THR A 32 3.56 -7.09 7.76
C THR A 32 3.91 -7.35 6.30
N PRO A 33 3.00 -7.09 5.35
CA PRO A 33 3.37 -7.09 3.94
C PRO A 33 4.42 -6.00 3.71
N GLN A 34 5.45 -6.31 2.91
CA GLN A 34 6.49 -5.36 2.52
C GLN A 34 6.09 -4.58 1.27
N THR A 35 5.27 -5.21 0.42
CA THR A 35 4.83 -4.65 -0.85
C THR A 35 3.37 -4.95 -1.11
N TYR A 36 2.65 -4.02 -1.68
CA TYR A 36 1.43 -4.26 -2.43
C TYR A 36 1.70 -4.08 -3.91
N THR A 37 1.12 -4.96 -4.70
CA THR A 37 1.19 -4.91 -6.16
C THR A 37 -0.23 -4.80 -6.71
N ILE A 38 -0.48 -3.79 -7.54
CA ILE A 38 -1.66 -3.68 -8.38
C ILE A 38 -1.22 -3.95 -9.81
N SER A 39 -1.85 -4.92 -10.46
CA SER A 39 -1.57 -5.33 -11.84
C SER A 39 -2.84 -5.39 -12.67
N SER A 40 -2.67 -5.41 -14.00
CA SER A 40 -3.81 -5.45 -14.94
C SER A 40 -4.85 -4.35 -14.71
N PHE A 41 -4.42 -3.18 -14.25
CA PHE A 41 -5.31 -2.06 -13.99
C PHE A 41 -5.96 -1.59 -15.29
N THR A 42 -7.29 -1.56 -15.31
CA THR A 42 -8.08 -0.96 -16.38
C THR A 42 -9.19 -0.09 -15.82
N PHE A 43 -9.44 1.02 -16.49
CA PHE A 43 -10.59 1.89 -16.27
C PHE A 43 -11.26 2.13 -17.63
N THR A 44 -12.56 1.82 -17.73
CA THR A 44 -13.33 2.01 -18.97
C THR A 44 -14.62 2.77 -18.72
N THR A 45 -15.16 3.41 -19.74
CA THR A 45 -16.49 4.04 -19.71
C THR A 45 -17.29 3.64 -20.96
N GLY A 46 -18.61 3.81 -20.89
CA GLY A 46 -19.47 3.89 -22.07
C GLY A 46 -19.39 5.26 -22.76
N VAL A 47 -20.28 5.44 -23.74
CA VAL A 47 -20.50 6.68 -24.52
C VAL A 47 -20.60 7.88 -23.58
N ASP A 48 -20.02 9.01 -23.99
CA ASP A 48 -19.98 10.27 -23.24
C ASP A 48 -19.49 10.10 -21.79
N ALA A 49 -18.50 9.21 -21.58
CA ALA A 49 -17.91 8.90 -20.28
C ALA A 49 -18.91 8.38 -19.21
N SER A 50 -19.97 7.69 -19.63
CA SER A 50 -20.96 7.10 -18.73
C SER A 50 -20.53 5.74 -18.14
N LEU A 51 -21.14 5.33 -17.03
CA LEU A 51 -21.01 3.96 -16.47
C LEU A 51 -19.55 3.47 -16.31
N PRO A 52 -18.69 4.23 -15.59
CA PRO A 52 -17.30 3.85 -15.43
C PRO A 52 -17.16 2.49 -14.76
N THR A 53 -16.22 1.68 -15.24
CA THR A 53 -15.84 0.39 -14.66
C THR A 53 -14.35 0.40 -14.38
N VAL A 54 -13.95 -0.09 -13.21
CA VAL A 54 -12.56 -0.21 -12.80
C VAL A 54 -12.30 -1.67 -12.45
N ASP A 55 -11.20 -2.21 -12.98
CA ASP A 55 -10.77 -3.58 -12.73
C ASP A 55 -9.27 -3.62 -12.47
N PHE A 56 -8.83 -4.44 -11.51
CA PHE A 56 -7.41 -4.69 -11.25
C PHE A 56 -7.19 -5.97 -10.42
N GLU A 57 -5.95 -6.46 -10.41
CA GLU A 57 -5.52 -7.56 -9.56
C GLU A 57 -4.61 -7.03 -8.45
N PHE A 58 -4.94 -7.34 -7.20
CA PHE A 58 -4.16 -6.98 -6.02
C PHE A 58 -3.38 -8.18 -5.49
N ASN A 59 -2.10 -8.00 -5.16
CA ASN A 59 -1.28 -9.04 -4.54
C ASN A 59 -0.40 -8.48 -3.41
N PRO A 60 -0.55 -8.95 -2.15
CA PRO A 60 0.32 -8.58 -1.05
C PRO A 60 1.57 -9.46 -1.00
N GLY A 61 2.74 -8.84 -0.83
CA GLY A 61 4.03 -9.51 -0.70
C GLY A 61 4.50 -9.56 0.75
N PHE A 62 4.46 -10.74 1.35
CA PHE A 62 5.01 -11.00 2.69
C PHE A 62 6.39 -11.65 2.59
N ILE A 63 7.31 -11.32 3.52
CA ILE A 63 8.64 -11.97 3.59
C ILE A 63 8.50 -13.46 3.90
N SER A 64 7.59 -13.80 4.82
CA SER A 64 7.35 -15.18 5.24
C SER A 64 5.85 -15.45 5.28
N PRO A 65 5.26 -15.92 4.17
CA PRO A 65 3.82 -16.19 4.09
C PRO A 65 3.39 -17.37 4.98
N ALA A 66 4.32 -18.18 5.49
CA ALA A 66 4.03 -19.38 6.27
C ALA A 66 3.26 -19.12 7.57
N LEU A 67 3.42 -17.92 8.17
CA LEU A 67 2.72 -17.52 9.39
C LEU A 67 1.44 -16.71 9.11
N VAL A 68 1.20 -16.37 7.84
CA VAL A 68 0.16 -15.46 7.40
C VAL A 68 -1.03 -16.26 6.90
N THR A 69 -2.21 -15.89 7.40
CA THR A 69 -3.50 -16.33 6.87
C THR A 69 -4.18 -15.12 6.25
N ASP A 70 -4.08 -15.03 4.93
CA ASP A 70 -4.63 -13.95 4.12
C ASP A 70 -5.29 -14.53 2.88
N PRO A 71 -6.61 -14.36 2.70
CA PRO A 71 -7.33 -14.75 1.48
C PRO A 71 -6.76 -14.13 0.19
N ALA A 72 -6.16 -12.93 0.27
CA ALA A 72 -5.60 -12.23 -0.88
C ALA A 72 -4.15 -12.65 -1.21
N ILE A 73 -3.54 -13.56 -0.43
CA ILE A 73 -2.09 -13.87 -0.54
C ILE A 73 -1.65 -14.46 -1.88
N ASN A 74 -2.60 -15.03 -2.64
CA ASN A 74 -2.36 -15.60 -3.97
C ASN A 74 -2.89 -14.69 -5.09
N GLY A 75 -3.21 -13.44 -4.77
CA GLY A 75 -3.93 -12.53 -5.65
C GLY A 75 -5.41 -12.39 -5.27
N ALA A 76 -5.96 -11.23 -5.58
CA ALA A 76 -7.37 -10.87 -5.41
C ALA A 76 -7.83 -10.06 -6.61
N SER A 77 -8.96 -10.46 -7.22
CA SER A 77 -9.54 -9.71 -8.32
C SER A 77 -10.46 -8.63 -7.78
N CYS A 78 -10.26 -7.39 -8.19
CA CYS A 78 -10.99 -6.23 -7.71
C CYS A 78 -11.73 -5.58 -8.87
N SER A 79 -13.05 -5.43 -8.75
CA SER A 79 -13.88 -4.78 -9.76
C SER A 79 -14.91 -3.87 -9.12
N GLY A 80 -15.25 -2.78 -9.80
CA GLY A 80 -16.26 -1.83 -9.34
C GLY A 80 -16.88 -1.09 -10.53
N LYS A 81 -18.13 -0.67 -10.37
CA LYS A 81 -18.86 0.08 -11.40
C LYS A 81 -19.57 1.28 -10.81
N GLY A 82 -19.34 2.45 -11.39
CA GLY A 82 -19.99 3.69 -11.04
C GLY A 82 -21.15 4.05 -11.97
N ALA A 83 -21.92 5.06 -11.56
CA ALA A 83 -22.97 5.64 -12.40
C ALA A 83 -22.38 6.69 -13.36
N THR A 84 -21.47 7.51 -12.86
CA THR A 84 -20.77 8.59 -13.59
C THR A 84 -19.31 8.66 -13.11
N LEU A 85 -18.47 9.42 -13.82
CA LEU A 85 -17.08 9.63 -13.41
C LEU A 85 -16.95 10.18 -11.97
N ASP A 86 -17.88 11.04 -11.57
CA ASP A 86 -17.89 11.71 -10.26
C ASP A 86 -18.64 10.93 -9.17
N THR A 87 -19.40 9.89 -9.55
CA THR A 87 -20.21 9.08 -8.64
C THR A 87 -19.85 7.61 -8.82
N PHE A 88 -18.86 7.19 -8.04
CA PHE A 88 -18.42 5.80 -7.93
C PHE A 88 -18.77 5.26 -6.53
N PRO A 89 -19.22 4.00 -6.39
CA PRO A 89 -19.47 3.41 -5.08
C PRO A 89 -18.22 3.39 -4.20
N ASN A 90 -18.42 3.53 -2.89
CA ASN A 90 -17.39 3.25 -1.89
C ASN A 90 -17.55 1.83 -1.37
N GLU A 91 -16.58 1.39 -0.59
CA GLU A 91 -16.46 0.10 0.07
C GLU A 91 -16.53 -1.07 -0.93
N ASN A 92 -15.86 -0.93 -2.09
CA ASN A 92 -15.82 -1.99 -3.09
C ASN A 92 -14.97 -3.15 -2.57
N GLU A 93 -15.55 -4.34 -2.52
CA GLU A 93 -14.86 -5.54 -2.06
C GLU A 93 -14.16 -6.25 -3.24
N CYS A 94 -12.93 -6.72 -3.01
CA CYS A 94 -12.26 -7.60 -3.95
C CYS A 94 -12.69 -9.05 -3.73
N ASP A 95 -12.74 -9.84 -4.80
CA ASP A 95 -13.02 -11.27 -4.72
C ASP A 95 -11.81 -12.03 -4.18
N THR A 96 -11.83 -12.25 -2.86
CA THR A 96 -10.91 -13.15 -2.14
C THR A 96 -11.65 -14.35 -1.54
N GLY A 97 -12.97 -14.41 -1.72
CA GLY A 97 -13.88 -15.27 -0.97
C GLY A 97 -14.18 -14.82 0.47
N ARG A 98 -13.70 -13.64 0.92
CA ARG A 98 -13.98 -13.05 2.24
C ARG A 98 -13.90 -11.50 2.22
N GLU A 99 -14.63 -10.85 3.12
CA GLU A 99 -14.51 -9.41 3.39
C GLU A 99 -13.19 -9.05 4.11
N ASN A 100 -12.07 -9.08 3.40
CA ASN A 100 -10.76 -8.73 3.95
C ASN A 100 -9.99 -7.69 3.12
N LEU A 101 -10.46 -7.37 1.92
CA LEU A 101 -9.82 -6.41 1.03
C LEU A 101 -10.89 -5.51 0.40
N ILE A 102 -10.86 -4.24 0.79
CA ILE A 102 -11.81 -3.21 0.36
C ILE A 102 -11.03 -2.05 -0.27
N TRP A 103 -11.61 -1.42 -1.28
CA TRP A 103 -11.03 -0.24 -1.92
C TRP A 103 -12.07 0.82 -2.26
N ASP A 104 -11.58 2.06 -2.24
CA ASP A 104 -12.31 3.28 -2.58
C ASP A 104 -11.54 4.09 -3.60
N LEU A 105 -12.26 4.88 -4.38
CA LEU A 105 -11.68 6.00 -5.11
C LEU A 105 -11.82 7.26 -4.26
N THR A 106 -10.69 7.90 -3.98
CA THR A 106 -10.62 9.15 -3.20
C THR A 106 -10.85 10.39 -4.04
N GLN A 107 -10.86 10.24 -5.36
CA GLN A 107 -11.06 11.27 -6.37
C GLN A 107 -11.95 10.74 -7.49
N ARG A 108 -12.21 11.58 -8.49
CA ARG A 108 -12.85 11.17 -9.75
C ARG A 108 -12.12 9.97 -10.36
N VAL A 109 -12.87 9.03 -10.95
CA VAL A 109 -12.33 7.73 -11.39
C VAL A 109 -11.13 7.82 -12.36
N ASP A 110 -11.11 8.83 -13.21
CA ASP A 110 -10.02 9.07 -14.18
C ASP A 110 -8.72 9.59 -13.54
N LYS A 111 -8.70 9.83 -12.23
CA LYS A 111 -7.49 10.12 -11.45
C LYS A 111 -6.83 8.88 -10.87
N ALA A 112 -7.56 7.76 -10.80
CA ALA A 112 -7.09 6.48 -10.29
C ALA A 112 -6.37 6.60 -8.93
N GLU A 113 -6.93 7.41 -8.02
CA GLU A 113 -6.42 7.60 -6.66
C GLU A 113 -7.22 6.76 -5.68
N PHE A 114 -6.61 5.68 -5.20
CA PHE A 114 -7.22 4.66 -4.37
C PHE A 114 -6.96 4.90 -2.89
N HIS A 115 -7.91 4.44 -2.09
CA HIS A 115 -7.69 4.09 -0.69
C HIS A 115 -8.01 2.61 -0.49
N ILE A 116 -7.06 1.85 0.03
CA ILE A 116 -7.12 0.39 0.15
C ILE A 116 -7.07 0.03 1.63
N VAL A 117 -8.07 -0.72 2.07
CA VAL A 117 -8.12 -1.31 3.41
C VAL A 117 -7.95 -2.82 3.27
N HIS A 118 -6.86 -3.34 3.82
CA HIS A 118 -6.53 -4.75 3.76
C HIS A 118 -6.39 -5.31 5.17
N GLN A 119 -7.07 -6.42 5.46
CA GLN A 119 -7.03 -7.15 6.71
C GLN A 119 -6.52 -8.57 6.51
N TRP A 120 -5.71 -9.04 7.44
CA TRP A 120 -5.19 -10.41 7.44
C TRP A 120 -4.96 -10.91 8.87
N LYS A 121 -4.66 -12.20 9.00
CA LYS A 121 -4.19 -12.79 10.25
C LYS A 121 -2.75 -13.23 10.13
N CYS A 122 -2.00 -13.13 11.23
CA CYS A 122 -0.66 -13.66 11.32
C CYS A 122 -0.42 -14.17 12.74
N ASP A 123 0.00 -15.43 12.86
CA ASP A 123 0.24 -16.10 14.14
C ASP A 123 -0.94 -15.93 15.14
N GLY A 124 -2.16 -16.12 14.65
CA GLY A 124 -3.39 -15.99 15.44
C GLY A 124 -3.83 -14.55 15.76
N ARG A 125 -3.04 -13.53 15.42
CA ARG A 125 -3.37 -12.12 15.63
C ARG A 125 -3.96 -11.50 14.35
N SER A 126 -4.88 -10.57 14.49
CA SER A 126 -5.45 -9.82 13.36
C SER A 126 -4.65 -8.56 13.09
N TYR A 127 -4.48 -8.21 11.82
CA TYR A 127 -3.77 -7.03 11.35
C TYR A 127 -4.57 -6.32 10.27
N MET A 128 -4.26 -5.04 10.07
CA MET A 128 -4.85 -4.21 9.03
C MET A 128 -3.85 -3.18 8.53
N SER A 129 -3.95 -2.83 7.25
CA SER A 129 -3.35 -1.64 6.66
C SER A 129 -4.44 -0.71 6.14
N SER A 130 -4.07 0.55 5.93
CA SER A 130 -4.91 1.57 5.33
C SER A 130 -4.01 2.43 4.46
N THR A 131 -4.04 2.16 3.15
CA THR A 131 -3.03 2.64 2.20
C THR A 131 -3.66 3.48 1.12
N SER A 132 -3.22 4.73 1.01
CA SER A 132 -3.55 5.58 -0.14
C SER A 132 -2.52 5.39 -1.24
N HIS A 133 -2.97 5.21 -2.47
CA HIS A 133 -2.08 5.02 -3.61
C HIS A 133 -2.69 5.57 -4.89
N LYS A 134 -1.87 6.24 -5.69
CA LYS A 134 -2.24 6.69 -7.02
C LYS A 134 -1.62 5.76 -8.06
N ILE A 135 -2.45 5.23 -8.95
CA ILE A 135 -1.97 4.49 -10.12
C ILE A 135 -1.40 5.48 -11.14
N ASP A 136 -0.10 5.35 -11.41
CA ASP A 136 0.63 6.21 -12.35
C ASP A 136 1.81 5.42 -12.96
N PRO A 137 2.07 5.48 -14.27
CA PRO A 137 1.36 6.26 -15.29
C PRO A 137 0.02 5.64 -15.71
N LEU A 138 -0.94 6.49 -16.08
CA LEU A 138 -2.15 6.09 -16.81
C LEU A 138 -1.98 6.35 -18.31
N ASP A 139 -2.23 5.32 -19.11
CA ASP A 139 -2.33 5.42 -20.57
C ASP A 139 -3.81 5.35 -20.98
N CYS A 140 -4.35 6.46 -21.47
CA CYS A 140 -5.76 6.65 -21.73
C CYS A 140 -6.02 7.01 -23.19
N ASN A 141 -7.02 6.33 -23.77
CA ASN A 141 -7.52 6.61 -25.11
C ASN A 141 -8.99 7.03 -25.04
N THR A 142 -9.36 8.05 -25.81
CA THR A 142 -10.74 8.50 -25.98
C THR A 142 -11.21 8.15 -27.39
N ALA A 143 -12.33 7.44 -27.49
CA ALA A 143 -12.96 7.14 -28.78
C ALA A 143 -13.82 8.31 -29.27
N GLU A 144 -14.28 8.25 -30.53
CA GLU A 144 -15.10 9.31 -31.15
C GLU A 144 -16.43 9.54 -30.43
N ASP A 145 -16.97 8.50 -29.79
CA ASP A 145 -18.21 8.56 -29.00
C ASP A 145 -18.01 9.05 -27.56
N GLY A 146 -16.80 9.54 -27.24
CA GLY A 146 -16.45 10.04 -25.91
C GLY A 146 -16.21 8.95 -24.86
N SER A 147 -16.23 7.66 -25.24
CA SER A 147 -15.81 6.60 -24.32
C SER A 147 -14.31 6.66 -24.03
N LEU A 148 -13.95 6.31 -22.80
CA LEU A 148 -12.57 6.29 -22.29
C LEU A 148 -12.15 4.85 -22.02
N SER A 149 -10.91 4.54 -22.38
CA SER A 149 -10.24 3.31 -21.97
C SER A 149 -8.84 3.66 -21.50
N CYS A 150 -8.58 3.41 -20.23
CA CYS A 150 -7.33 3.67 -19.55
C CYS A 150 -6.74 2.37 -19.03
N SER A 151 -5.42 2.25 -19.07
CA SER A 151 -4.68 1.16 -18.46
C SER A 151 -3.41 1.67 -17.79
N SER A 152 -2.82 0.86 -16.91
CA SER A 152 -1.54 1.16 -16.29
C SER A 152 -0.67 -0.10 -16.25
N PRO A 153 0.66 0.04 -16.37
CA PRO A 153 1.56 -1.04 -15.99
C PRO A 153 1.40 -1.40 -14.50
N THR A 154 2.02 -2.50 -14.11
CA THR A 154 2.06 -2.94 -12.71
C THR A 154 2.62 -1.84 -11.80
N ASN A 155 1.87 -1.52 -10.75
CA ASN A 155 2.26 -0.60 -9.70
C ASN A 155 2.63 -1.38 -8.44
N THR A 156 3.82 -1.16 -7.91
CA THR A 156 4.27 -1.77 -6.65
C THR A 156 4.63 -0.67 -5.65
N PHE A 157 4.09 -0.77 -4.44
CA PHE A 157 4.24 0.25 -3.40
C PHE A 157 4.26 -0.38 -2.00
N VAL A 158 4.69 0.38 -1.01
CA VAL A 158 4.76 -0.07 0.39
C VAL A 158 3.43 0.20 1.08
N PRO A 159 2.84 -0.77 1.81
CA PRO A 159 1.62 -0.56 2.57
C PRO A 159 1.82 0.47 3.69
N GLN A 160 0.78 1.25 3.96
CA GLN A 160 0.78 2.30 4.98
C GLN A 160 -0.16 1.96 6.13
N ASN A 161 0.05 2.63 7.27
CA ASN A 161 -0.78 2.50 8.47
C ASN A 161 -1.02 1.05 8.92
N VAL A 162 0.00 0.20 8.72
CA VAL A 162 -0.03 -1.21 9.12
C VAL A 162 -0.03 -1.29 10.65
N ARG A 163 -1.02 -1.98 11.20
CA ARG A 163 -1.19 -2.15 12.64
C ARG A 163 -1.84 -3.49 12.96
N GLN A 164 -1.52 -4.01 14.14
CA GLN A 164 -2.30 -5.09 14.73
C GLN A 164 -3.67 -4.54 15.16
N ILE A 165 -4.75 -5.26 14.84
CA ILE A 165 -6.08 -4.97 15.37
C ILE A 165 -6.16 -5.58 16.77
N CYS A 166 -6.37 -4.73 17.75
CA CYS A 166 -6.49 -5.11 19.16
C CYS A 166 -7.87 -4.72 19.68
N SER A 167 -8.38 -5.51 20.63
CA SER A 167 -9.65 -5.23 21.32
C SER A 167 -9.57 -4.03 22.27
N ALA A 168 -8.39 -3.44 22.44
CA ALA A 168 -8.11 -2.24 23.20
C ALA A 168 -7.24 -1.27 22.37
N PRO A 169 -7.15 0.03 22.74
CA PRO A 169 -6.38 1.04 22.00
C PRO A 169 -4.89 0.71 21.81
N THR A 170 -4.33 -0.13 22.68
CA THR A 170 -2.95 -0.60 22.62
C THR A 170 -2.91 -2.13 22.64
N CYS A 171 -2.00 -2.70 21.86
CA CYS A 171 -1.73 -4.13 21.86
C CYS A 171 -0.74 -4.48 22.98
N PRO A 172 -1.01 -5.50 23.82
CA PRO A 172 -0.06 -6.01 24.80
C PRO A 172 1.11 -6.77 24.16
#